data_AF-A0A0Q9ESA2-F1
#
_entry.id   AF-A0A0Q9ESA2-F1
#
_cell.length_a   1.000
_cell.length_b   1.000
_cell.length_c   1.000
_cell.angle_alpha   90.00
_cell.angle_beta   90.00
_cell.angle_gamma   90.00
#
_symmetry.space_group_name_H-M   'P 1'
#
loop_
_entity.id
_entity.type
_entity.pdbx_description
1 polymer ?
#
loop_
_entity_poly.entity_id
_entity_poly.type
_entity_poly.pdbx_seq_one_letter_code
_entity_poly.pdbx_strand_id
1 'polypeptide(L)'
;MDYLFPILFLGIIGYFILRYARSGSLVGALLGGTIKREVGKVELTGRVMTSQTLNVIRMEEAEGEDFVALSVVSKAPLAISMVPYRLSRAQAQELAKLLQQAAV
;
A
#
# COMPACT_ATOMS: atom_id res chain seq x y z
N MET A 1 -27.82 23.82 7.01
CA MET A 1 -26.42 23.56 6.58
C MET A 1 -25.69 22.65 7.57
N ASP A 2 -26.24 22.43 8.77
CA ASP A 2 -25.54 21.79 9.91
C ASP A 2 -25.27 20.30 9.74
N TYR A 3 -26.02 19.64 8.85
CA TYR A 3 -25.85 18.21 8.56
C TYR A 3 -24.95 17.92 7.36
N LEU A 4 -24.53 18.94 6.62
CA LEU A 4 -23.72 18.75 5.41
C LEU A 4 -22.36 18.12 5.74
N PHE A 5 -21.72 18.60 6.81
CA PHE A 5 -20.44 18.05 7.28
C PHE A 5 -20.57 16.60 7.78
N PRO A 6 -21.49 16.26 8.72
CA PRO A 6 -21.69 14.87 9.14
C PRO A 6 -22.00 13.91 8.00
N ILE A 7 -22.84 14.33 7.03
CA ILE A 7 -23.23 13.49 5.89
C ILE A 7 -22.03 13.22 4.98
N LEU A 8 -21.25 14.26 4.62
CA LEU A 8 -20.04 14.08 3.80
C LEU A 8 -19.00 13.22 4.52
N PHE A 9 -18.80 13.45 5.82
CA PHE A 9 -17.87 12.68 6.64
C PHE A 9 -18.26 11.20 6.71
N LEU A 10 -19.52 10.89 6.98
CA LEU A 10 -20.04 9.52 6.96
C LEU A 10 -19.95 8.89 5.57
N GLY A 11 -20.17 9.67 4.51
CA GLY A 11 -19.98 9.22 3.13
C GLY A 11 -18.55 8.81 2.83
N ILE A 12 -17.56 9.61 3.25
CA ILE A 12 -16.14 9.31 3.09
C ILE A 12 -15.76 8.05 3.90
N ILE A 13 -16.17 7.98 5.18
CA ILE A 13 -15.92 6.80 6.01
C ILE A 13 -16.54 5.54 5.38
N GLY A 14 -17.80 5.62 4.97
CA GLY A 14 -18.50 4.52 4.32
C GLY A 14 -17.81 4.03 3.05
N TYR A 15 -17.32 4.97 2.22
CA TYR A 15 -16.53 4.64 1.02
C TYR A 15 -15.27 3.84 1.37
N PHE A 16 -14.50 4.26 2.36
CA PHE A 16 -13.28 3.56 2.77
C PHE A 16 -13.57 2.21 3.43
N ILE A 17 -14.63 2.09 4.24
CA ILE A 17 -15.06 0.82 4.83
C ILE A 17 -15.44 -0.18 3.73
N LEU A 18 -16.24 0.25 2.74
CA LEU A 18 -16.63 -0.59 1.61
C LEU A 18 -15.41 -1.02 0.79
N ARG A 19 -14.46 -0.11 0.57
CA ARG A 19 -13.24 -0.39 -0.17
C ARG A 19 -12.34 -1.37 0.58
N TYR A 20 -12.22 -1.23 1.90
CA TYR A 20 -11.50 -2.17 2.77
C TYR A 20 -12.14 -3.56 2.78
N ALA A 21 -13.47 -3.63 2.88
CA ALA A 21 -14.20 -4.89 2.83
C ALA A 21 -14.02 -5.62 1.48
N ARG A 22 -13.95 -4.87 0.37
CA ARG A 22 -13.71 -5.43 -0.97
C ARG A 22 -12.25 -5.82 -1.21
N SER A 23 -11.29 -5.02 -0.73
CA SER A 23 -9.86 -5.24 -0.97
C SER A 23 -9.21 -6.23 -0.01
N GLY A 24 -9.85 -6.49 1.14
CA GLY A 24 -9.33 -7.34 2.22
C GLY A 24 -8.08 -6.79 2.92
N SER A 25 -7.66 -5.56 2.60
CA SER A 25 -6.43 -4.97 3.13
C SER A 25 -6.42 -3.45 3.08
N LEU A 26 -5.70 -2.82 4.02
CA LEU A 26 -5.51 -1.37 4.03
C LEU A 26 -4.73 -0.88 2.80
N VAL A 27 -3.72 -1.64 2.35
CA VAL A 27 -2.96 -1.31 1.12
C VAL A 27 -3.89 -1.32 -0.09
N GLY A 28 -4.74 -2.33 -0.24
CA GLY A 28 -5.73 -2.38 -1.30
C GLY A 28 -6.82 -1.31 -1.16
N ALA A 29 -7.18 -0.94 0.06
CA ALA A 29 -8.13 0.13 0.31
C ALA A 29 -7.55 1.51 -0.06
N LEU A 30 -6.25 1.72 0.07
CA LEU A 30 -5.61 2.98 -0.33
C LEU A 30 -5.34 2.99 -1.84
N LEU A 31 -4.76 1.93 -2.39
CA LEU A 31 -4.32 1.89 -3.80
C LEU A 31 -5.39 1.49 -4.82
N GLY A 32 -6.52 0.94 -4.38
CA GLY A 32 -7.65 0.61 -5.26
C GLY A 32 -7.53 -0.71 -5.97
N GLY A 33 -7.23 -1.76 -5.23
CA GLY A 33 -7.18 -3.10 -5.77
C GLY A 33 -7.25 -4.16 -4.69
N THR A 34 -7.25 -5.41 -5.13
CA THR A 34 -7.16 -6.58 -4.26
C THR A 34 -5.72 -7.07 -4.22
N ILE A 35 -5.27 -7.52 -3.05
CA ILE A 35 -3.97 -8.19 -2.95
C ILE A 35 -4.09 -9.56 -3.60
N LYS A 36 -3.34 -9.81 -4.67
CA LYS A 36 -3.23 -11.15 -5.26
C LYS A 36 -2.18 -11.98 -4.53
N ARG A 37 -1.02 -11.39 -4.28
CA ARG A 37 0.10 -12.06 -3.64
C ARG A 37 1.12 -11.09 -3.09
N GLU A 38 1.61 -11.36 -1.90
CA GLU A 38 2.83 -10.73 -1.41
C GLU A 38 4.06 -11.41 -2.03
N VAL A 39 4.87 -10.65 -2.77
CA VAL A 39 6.05 -11.16 -3.49
C VAL A 39 7.22 -11.33 -2.53
N GLY A 40 7.40 -10.37 -1.61
CA GLY A 40 8.47 -10.42 -0.62
C GLY A 40 8.52 -9.18 0.26
N LYS A 41 9.40 -9.24 1.26
CA LYS A 41 9.67 -8.15 2.20
C LYS A 41 11.17 -7.94 2.31
N VAL A 42 11.59 -6.68 2.32
CA VAL A 42 12.98 -6.28 2.58
C VAL A 42 12.99 -5.42 3.83
N GLU A 43 13.82 -5.79 4.80
CA GLU A 43 14.05 -4.96 5.97
C GLU A 43 14.96 -3.79 5.59
N LEU A 44 14.42 -2.56 5.68
CA LEU A 44 15.18 -1.34 5.39
C LEU A 44 16.00 -0.89 6.60
N THR A 45 15.43 -1.05 7.81
CA THR A 45 16.10 -0.72 9.06
C THR A 45 15.53 -1.58 10.18
N GLY A 46 16.41 -2.32 10.86
CA GLY A 46 16.09 -3.13 12.03
C GLY A 46 16.77 -2.59 13.27
N ARG A 47 16.03 -1.84 14.12
CA ARG A 47 16.44 -1.53 15.49
C ARG A 47 15.36 -2.02 16.45
N VAL A 48 15.76 -2.39 17.66
CA VAL A 48 14.87 -2.98 18.69
C VAL A 48 13.60 -2.14 18.95
N MET A 49 13.69 -0.81 18.81
CA MET A 49 12.56 0.11 19.04
C MET A 49 11.89 0.61 17.76
N THR A 50 12.54 0.51 16.60
CA THR A 50 12.00 1.01 15.33
C THR A 50 12.33 0.04 14.21
N SER A 51 11.31 -0.46 13.51
CA SER A 51 11.50 -1.29 12.33
C SER A 51 10.90 -0.62 11.09
N GLN A 52 11.59 -0.73 9.97
CA GLN A 52 11.09 -0.31 8.67
C GLN A 52 11.20 -1.45 7.68
N THR A 53 10.09 -1.80 7.06
CA THR A 53 10.01 -2.89 6.08
C THR A 53 9.42 -2.37 4.78
N LEU A 54 10.06 -2.69 3.65
CA LEU A 54 9.52 -2.52 2.32
C LEU A 54 8.85 -3.82 1.89
N ASN A 55 7.53 -3.79 1.70
CA ASN A 55 6.76 -4.92 1.19
C ASN A 55 6.54 -4.73 -0.32
N VAL A 56 6.77 -5.78 -1.10
CA VAL A 56 6.48 -5.83 -2.53
C VAL A 56 5.28 -6.73 -2.74
N ILE A 57 4.21 -6.19 -3.32
CA ILE A 57 2.91 -6.85 -3.39
C ILE A 57 2.40 -6.77 -4.84
N ARG A 58 1.93 -7.90 -5.38
CA ARG A 58 1.17 -7.94 -6.63
C ARG A 58 -0.30 -7.69 -6.33
N MET A 59 -0.85 -6.70 -7.01
CA MET A 59 -2.22 -6.24 -6.85
C MET A 59 -2.98 -6.41 -8.18
N GLU A 60 -4.28 -6.60 -8.09
CA GLU A 60 -5.19 -6.56 -9.24
C GLU A 60 -6.26 -5.51 -8.99
N GLU A 61 -6.49 -4.66 -9.99
CA GLU A 61 -7.60 -3.70 -9.97
C GLU A 61 -8.95 -4.37 -10.16
N ALA A 62 -10.01 -3.64 -9.82
CA ALA A 62 -11.38 -4.07 -10.10
C ALA A 62 -11.64 -4.31 -11.61
N GLU A 63 -10.88 -3.63 -12.49
CA GLU A 63 -10.97 -3.78 -13.95
C GLU A 63 -10.11 -4.95 -14.49
N GLY A 64 -9.42 -5.68 -13.61
CA GLY A 64 -8.59 -6.84 -13.97
C GLY A 64 -7.16 -6.49 -14.39
N GLU A 65 -6.76 -5.22 -14.34
CA GLU A 65 -5.38 -4.81 -14.61
C GLU A 65 -4.47 -5.09 -13.40
N ASP A 66 -3.35 -5.77 -13.65
CA ASP A 66 -2.34 -6.06 -12.64
C ASP A 66 -1.38 -4.89 -12.45
N PHE A 67 -1.10 -4.56 -11.19
CA PHE A 67 -0.08 -3.57 -10.83
C PHE A 67 0.77 -4.04 -9.65
N VAL A 68 1.91 -3.39 -9.45
CA VAL A 68 2.80 -3.66 -8.33
C VAL A 68 2.59 -2.58 -7.28
N ALA A 69 2.30 -2.98 -6.05
CA ALA A 69 2.31 -2.11 -4.90
C ALA A 69 3.61 -2.29 -4.11
N LEU A 70 4.23 -1.17 -3.77
CA LEU A 70 5.28 -1.10 -2.76
C LEU A 70 4.67 -0.50 -1.51
N SER A 71 4.91 -1.08 -0.34
CA SER A 71 4.43 -0.53 0.92
C SER A 71 5.57 -0.42 1.91
N VAL A 72 5.93 0.82 2.25
CA VAL A 72 6.89 1.08 3.33
C VAL A 72 6.11 1.14 4.63
N VAL A 73 6.37 0.18 5.51
CA VAL A 73 5.76 0.11 6.83
C VAL A 73 6.83 0.44 7.85
N SER A 74 6.64 1.52 8.58
CA SER A 74 7.47 1.90 9.72
C SER A 74 6.70 1.66 11.01
N LYS A 75 7.33 0.96 11.95
CA LYS A 75 6.79 0.72 13.29
C LYS A 75 7.71 1.39 14.30
N ALA A 76 7.12 2.14 15.20
CA ALA A 76 7.73 2.75 16.38
C ALA A 76 6.83 2.42 17.60
N PRO A 77 7.32 2.59 18.85
CA PRO A 77 6.61 2.07 20.03
C PRO A 77 5.18 2.60 20.21
N LEU A 78 4.89 3.80 19.69
CA LEU A 78 3.58 4.45 19.78
C LEU A 78 2.99 4.83 18.41
N ALA A 79 3.61 4.41 17.30
CA ALA A 79 3.18 4.82 15.98
C ALA A 79 3.45 3.74 14.92
N ILE A 80 2.49 3.55 14.02
CA ILE A 80 2.68 2.76 12.80
C ILE A 80 2.33 3.67 11.63
N SER A 81 3.26 3.84 10.72
CA SER A 81 3.02 4.55 9.45
C SER A 81 3.17 3.59 8.29
N MET A 82 2.24 3.67 7.35
CA MET A 82 2.26 2.89 6.12
C MET A 82 2.14 3.84 4.95
N VAL A 83 3.09 3.78 4.03
CA VAL A 83 3.10 4.60 2.80
C VAL A 83 3.10 3.66 1.60
N PRO A 84 1.93 3.46 0.97
CA PRO A 84 1.82 2.63 -0.21
C PRO A 84 2.11 3.45 -1.48
N TYR A 85 2.86 2.86 -2.40
CA TYR A 85 3.16 3.38 -3.73
C TYR A 85 2.66 2.40 -4.76
N ARG A 86 2.01 2.93 -5.79
CA ARG A 86 1.54 2.17 -6.93
C ARG A 86 2.53 2.31 -8.07
N LEU A 87 2.92 1.18 -8.65
CA LEU A 87 3.77 1.11 -9.83
C LEU A 87 3.05 0.38 -10.95
N SER A 88 3.08 0.96 -12.15
CA SER A 88 2.75 0.23 -13.37
C SER A 88 3.79 -0.87 -13.62
N ARG A 89 3.46 -1.82 -14.49
CA ARG A 89 4.40 -2.88 -14.91
C ARG A 89 5.72 -2.30 -15.44
N ALA A 90 5.66 -1.24 -16.24
CA ALA A 90 6.85 -0.59 -16.80
C ALA A 90 7.69 0.08 -15.70
N GLN A 91 7.06 0.80 -14.77
CA GLN A 91 7.77 1.43 -13.64
C GLN A 91 8.41 0.41 -12.72
N ALA A 92 7.73 -0.71 -12.45
CA ALA A 92 8.27 -1.79 -11.63
C ALA A 92 9.48 -2.47 -12.29
N GLN A 93 9.44 -2.69 -13.60
CA GLN A 93 10.57 -3.22 -14.35
C GLN A 93 11.75 -2.26 -14.35
N GLU A 94 11.50 -0.96 -14.52
CA GLU A 94 12.55 0.03 -14.49
C GLU A 94 13.20 0.14 -13.10
N LEU A 95 12.40 0.15 -12.04
CA LEU A 95 12.92 0.11 -10.68
C LEU A 95 13.75 -1.17 -10.42
N ALA A 96 13.31 -2.32 -10.92
CA ALA A 96 14.08 -3.55 -10.79
C ALA A 96 15.46 -3.46 -11.46
N LYS A 97 15.56 -2.83 -12.63
CA LYS A 97 16.86 -2.59 -13.29
C LYS A 97 17.74 -1.65 -12.47
N LEU A 98 17.19 -0.55 -11.97
CA LEU A 98 17.94 0.41 -11.14
C LEU A 98 18.50 -0.27 -9.88
N LEU A 99 17.69 -1.10 -9.22
CA LEU A 99 18.12 -1.87 -8.05
C LEU A 99 19.20 -2.89 -8.40
N GLN A 100 19.09 -3.58 -9.54
CA GLN A 100 20.11 -4.52 -10.02
C GLN A 100 21.44 -3.82 -10.33
N GLN A 101 21.40 -2.62 -10.91
CA GLN A 101 22.59 -1.82 -11.20
C GLN A 101 23.26 -1.28 -9.94
N ALA A 102 22.48 -0.85 -8.94
CA ALA A 102 22.99 -0.27 -7.70
C ALA A 102 23.49 -1.30 -6.67
N ALA A 103 23.12 -2.57 -6.83
CA ALA A 103 23.55 -3.65 -5.92
C ALA A 103 24.98 -4.17 -6.21
N VAL A 104 25.70 -3.54 -7.15
CA VAL A 104 27.05 -3.90 -7.61
C VAL A 104 28.12 -3.15 -6.83
#